data_AF-A0A0M8N8B6-F1
#
_entry.id   AF-A0A0M8N8B6-F1
#
_cell.length_a   1.000
_cell.length_b   1.000
_cell.length_c   1.000
_cell.angle_alpha   90.00
_cell.angle_beta   90.00
_cell.angle_gamma   90.00
#
_symmetry.space_group_name_H-M   'P 1'
#
loop_
_entity.id
_entity.type
_entity.pdbx_description
1 polymer ?
#
loop_
_entity_poly.entity_id
_entity_poly.type
_entity_poly.pdbx_seq_one_letter_code
_entity_poly.pdbx_strand_id
1 'polypeptide(L)'
;MGFPALGVDLLANSAALTAAACLYSSNIAWTVLYDMIYAHMDAKDDVKAGIKSIALKHGHETKKVLSGLAIAQIGLLGAAGVAAGAGPAFFIGSCGGGLLTLAAMIHKVNLKNAKNCWWWFQNGCWITGGVISAGLAVDYLSRSEEQAREEVLSMSENFHVET
;
A
#
# COMPACT_ATOMS: atom_id res chain seq x y z
N MET A 1 5.68 18.73 12.45
CA MET A 1 7.15 18.63 12.58
C MET A 1 7.70 18.35 11.19
N GLY A 2 8.55 19.21 10.64
CA GLY A 2 9.06 19.06 9.26
C GLY A 2 10.20 18.05 9.16
N PHE A 3 10.39 17.48 7.97
CA PHE A 3 11.45 16.53 7.62
C PHE A 3 12.87 16.88 8.14
N PRO A 4 13.32 18.16 8.12
CA PRO A 4 14.64 18.53 8.65
C PRO A 4 14.80 18.30 10.16
N ALA A 5 13.71 18.40 10.93
CA ALA A 5 13.75 18.21 12.38
C ALA A 5 13.85 16.73 12.80
N LEU A 6 13.59 15.80 11.87
CA LEU A 6 13.77 14.36 12.07
C LEU A 6 15.15 13.87 11.59
N GLY A 7 16.03 14.78 11.15
CA GLY A 7 17.33 14.42 10.56
C GLY A 7 17.22 13.76 9.17
N VAL A 8 16.02 13.76 8.57
CA VAL A 8 15.77 13.18 7.25
C VAL A 8 15.70 14.32 6.24
N ASP A 9 16.82 14.63 5.59
CA ASP A 9 16.82 15.51 4.43
C ASP A 9 16.50 14.69 3.17
N LEU A 10 15.26 14.78 2.69
CA LEU A 10 14.82 14.12 1.47
C LEU A 10 15.54 14.65 0.22
N LEU A 11 16.02 15.90 0.24
CA LEU A 11 16.72 16.47 -0.91
C LEU A 11 18.18 16.01 -0.97
N ALA A 12 18.78 15.71 0.19
CA ALA A 12 20.13 15.17 0.26
C ALA A 12 20.18 13.63 0.16
N ASN A 13 19.13 12.93 0.63
CA ASN A 13 19.06 11.47 0.61
C ASN A 13 18.17 10.98 -0.55
N SER A 14 18.83 10.63 -1.65
CA SER A 14 18.19 10.11 -2.86
C SER A 14 17.39 8.82 -2.61
N ALA A 15 17.85 7.94 -1.72
CA ALA A 15 17.14 6.71 -1.38
C ALA A 15 15.83 7.00 -0.63
N ALA A 16 15.87 7.93 0.34
CA ALA A 16 14.68 8.37 1.07
C ALA A 16 13.68 9.07 0.14
N LEU A 17 14.16 9.88 -0.81
CA LEU A 17 13.33 10.51 -1.83
C LEU A 17 12.65 9.48 -2.73
N THR A 18 13.39 8.50 -3.23
CA THR A 18 12.84 7.41 -4.05
C THR A 18 11.79 6.62 -3.27
N ALA A 19 12.08 6.25 -2.02
CA ALA A 19 11.13 5.54 -1.18
C ALA A 19 9.82 6.33 -0.98
N ALA A 20 9.93 7.63 -0.65
CA ALA A 20 8.78 8.52 -0.48
C ALA A 20 7.97 8.67 -1.78
N ALA A 21 8.63 8.87 -2.91
CA ALA A 21 7.98 9.02 -4.22
C ALA A 21 7.26 7.74 -4.65
N CYS A 22 7.89 6.57 -4.47
CA CYS A 22 7.28 5.28 -4.76
C CYS A 22 6.09 5.00 -3.84
N LEU A 23 6.21 5.26 -2.54
CA LEU A 23 5.12 5.07 -1.58
C LEU A 23 3.94 6.00 -1.87
N TYR A 24 4.21 7.26 -2.19
CA TYR A 24 3.18 8.23 -2.57
C TYR A 24 2.47 7.82 -3.87
N SER A 25 3.23 7.38 -4.87
CA SER A 25 2.68 6.89 -6.14
C SER A 25 1.85 5.60 -5.94
N SER A 26 2.29 4.71 -5.04
CA SER A 26 1.51 3.53 -4.62
C SER A 26 0.15 3.94 -4.05
N ASN A 27 0.14 4.95 -3.16
CA ASN A 27 -1.11 5.45 -2.58
C ASN A 27 -2.04 6.10 -3.61
N ILE A 28 -1.49 6.81 -4.61
CA ILE A 28 -2.28 7.32 -5.74
C ILE A 28 -2.92 6.17 -6.51
N ALA A 29 -2.14 5.13 -6.88
CA ALA A 29 -2.66 3.97 -7.59
C ALA A 29 -3.77 3.26 -6.81
N TRP A 30 -3.61 3.15 -5.49
CA TRP A 30 -4.63 2.63 -4.58
C TRP A 30 -5.88 3.52 -4.61
N THR A 31 -5.74 4.83 -4.45
CA THR A 31 -6.88 5.77 -4.45
C THR A 31 -7.67 5.70 -5.75
N VAL A 32 -6.99 5.69 -6.91
CA VAL A 32 -7.63 5.56 -8.22
C VAL A 32 -8.38 4.22 -8.36
N LEU A 33 -7.85 3.15 -7.79
CA LEU A 33 -8.49 1.83 -7.82
C LEU A 33 -9.84 1.85 -7.09
N TYR A 34 -9.90 2.43 -5.89
CA TYR A 34 -11.15 2.49 -5.10
C TYR A 34 -12.12 3.54 -5.63
N ASP A 35 -11.62 4.64 -6.18
CA ASP A 35 -12.43 5.64 -6.88
C ASP A 35 -13.12 5.03 -8.11
N MET A 36 -12.44 4.12 -8.83
CA MET A 36 -13.04 3.37 -9.92
C MET A 36 -14.15 2.41 -9.45
N ILE A 37 -14.03 1.82 -8.26
CA ILE A 37 -15.09 1.00 -7.65
C ILE A 37 -16.28 1.89 -7.27
N TYR A 38 -16.01 3.09 -6.74
CA TYR A 38 -17.03 4.06 -6.39
C TYR A 38 -17.77 4.58 -7.64
N ALA A 39 -17.07 4.87 -8.73
CA ALA A 39 -17.68 5.29 -10.01
C ALA A 39 -18.67 4.27 -10.60
N HIS A 40 -18.55 2.98 -10.25
CA HIS A 40 -19.53 1.96 -10.65
C HIS A 40 -20.85 2.04 -9.88
N MET A 41 -20.89 2.77 -8.77
CA MET A 41 -22.11 3.04 -8.01
C MET A 41 -22.98 4.06 -8.76
N ASP A 42 -22.35 5.12 -9.27
CA ASP A 42 -23.03 6.19 -10.02
C ASP A 42 -23.38 5.78 -11.45
N ALA A 43 -22.73 4.74 -12.00
CA ALA A 43 -22.98 4.26 -13.35
C ALA A 43 -24.47 3.93 -13.65
N LYS A 44 -25.26 3.52 -12.65
CA LYS A 44 -26.71 3.27 -12.85
C LYS A 44 -27.53 4.55 -12.98
N ASP A 45 -27.12 5.60 -12.28
CA ASP A 45 -27.78 6.90 -12.32
C ASP A 45 -27.27 7.71 -13.52
N ASP A 46 -26.00 7.55 -13.92
CA ASP A 46 -25.45 8.05 -15.19
C ASP A 46 -26.24 7.54 -16.39
N VAL A 47 -26.60 6.25 -16.42
CA VAL A 47 -27.42 5.65 -17.48
C VAL A 47 -28.80 6.31 -17.55
N LYS A 48 -29.43 6.56 -16.39
CA LYS A 48 -30.73 7.25 -16.32
C LYS A 48 -30.62 8.72 -16.75
N ALA A 49 -29.48 9.36 -16.48
CA ALA A 49 -29.17 10.71 -16.90
C ALA A 49 -28.70 10.81 -18.38
N GLY A 50 -28.53 9.68 -19.08
CA GLY A 50 -28.06 9.65 -20.47
C GLY A 50 -26.55 9.87 -20.63
N ILE A 51 -25.78 9.84 -19.53
CA ILE A 51 -24.33 10.02 -19.52
C ILE A 51 -23.66 8.69 -19.87
N LYS A 52 -22.94 8.65 -20.99
CA LYS A 52 -22.20 7.46 -21.44
C LYS A 52 -20.83 7.40 -20.75
N SER A 53 -20.80 6.97 -19.50
CA SER A 53 -19.55 6.78 -18.75
C SER A 53 -18.70 5.63 -19.30
N ILE A 54 -17.36 5.78 -19.23
CA ILE A 54 -16.38 4.77 -19.66
C ILE A 54 -16.57 3.45 -18.90
N ALA A 55 -17.01 3.53 -17.64
CA ALA A 55 -17.36 2.38 -16.80
C ALA A 55 -18.49 1.52 -17.40
N LEU A 56 -19.47 2.16 -18.08
CA LEU A 56 -20.60 1.48 -18.70
C LEU A 56 -20.20 0.73 -19.98
N LYS A 57 -19.29 1.30 -20.77
CA LYS A 57 -18.85 0.72 -22.05
C LYS A 57 -17.85 -0.44 -21.86
N HIS A 58 -17.10 -0.45 -20.75
CA HIS A 58 -16.06 -1.43 -20.44
C HIS A 58 -16.32 -2.24 -19.16
N GLY A 59 -17.59 -2.49 -18.81
CA GLY A 59 -17.94 -3.23 -17.58
C GLY A 59 -17.29 -4.62 -17.43
N HIS A 60 -16.85 -5.25 -18.53
CA HIS A 60 -16.07 -6.49 -18.52
C HIS A 60 -14.55 -6.27 -18.34
N GLU A 61 -14.00 -5.18 -18.90
CA GLU A 61 -12.57 -4.86 -18.85
C GLU A 61 -12.18 -4.10 -17.57
N THR A 62 -13.16 -3.56 -16.84
CA THR A 62 -12.91 -2.83 -15.58
C THR A 62 -12.11 -3.67 -14.59
N LYS A 63 -12.42 -4.96 -14.44
CA LYS A 63 -11.65 -5.84 -13.53
C LYS A 63 -10.19 -5.99 -13.96
N LYS A 64 -9.89 -5.91 -15.27
CA LYS A 64 -8.51 -5.93 -15.76
C LYS A 64 -7.78 -4.62 -15.43
N VAL A 65 -8.45 -3.48 -15.58
CA VAL A 65 -7.90 -2.18 -15.18
C VAL A 65 -7.63 -2.12 -13.67
N LEU A 66 -8.59 -2.58 -12.86
CA LEU A 66 -8.41 -2.70 -11.40
C LEU A 66 -7.23 -3.61 -11.05
N SER A 67 -7.06 -4.72 -11.78
CA SER A 67 -5.92 -5.63 -11.59
C SER A 67 -4.59 -4.96 -11.95
N GLY A 68 -4.55 -4.19 -13.05
CA GLY A 68 -3.37 -3.41 -13.42
C GLY A 68 -3.00 -2.36 -12.38
N LEU A 69 -4.00 -1.65 -11.84
CA LEU A 69 -3.79 -0.69 -10.74
C LEU A 69 -3.33 -1.38 -9.45
N ALA A 70 -3.84 -2.56 -9.12
CA ALA A 70 -3.39 -3.33 -7.97
C ALA A 70 -1.93 -3.78 -8.12
N ILE A 71 -1.54 -4.26 -9.31
CA ILE A 71 -0.16 -4.63 -9.60
C ILE A 71 0.76 -3.41 -9.50
N ALA A 72 0.35 -2.26 -10.06
CA ALA A 72 1.10 -1.01 -9.96
C ALA A 72 1.25 -0.56 -8.50
N GLN A 73 0.17 -0.61 -7.72
CA GLN A 73 0.18 -0.27 -6.30
C GLN A 73 1.17 -1.13 -5.51
N ILE A 74 1.10 -2.46 -5.63
CA ILE A 74 1.98 -3.39 -4.92
C ILE A 74 3.43 -3.30 -5.45
N GLY A 75 3.62 -3.12 -6.75
CA GLY A 75 4.95 -2.94 -7.35
C GLY A 75 5.64 -1.67 -6.84
N LEU A 76 4.91 -0.56 -6.76
CA LEU A 76 5.40 0.70 -6.21
C LEU A 76 5.63 0.62 -4.69
N LEU A 77 4.79 -0.13 -3.96
CA LEU A 77 4.97 -0.38 -2.53
C LEU A 77 6.25 -1.21 -2.28
N GLY A 78 6.48 -2.24 -3.10
CA GLY A 78 7.69 -3.04 -3.06
C GLY A 78 8.93 -2.22 -3.41
N ALA A 79 8.87 -1.38 -4.45
CA ALA A 79 9.95 -0.48 -4.81
C ALA A 79 10.28 0.51 -3.68
N ALA A 80 9.25 1.01 -2.98
CA ALA A 80 9.45 1.86 -1.80
C ALA A 80 10.16 1.11 -0.67
N GLY A 81 9.78 -0.15 -0.42
CA GLY A 81 10.45 -1.01 0.56
C GLY A 81 11.91 -1.27 0.23
N VAL A 82 12.23 -1.55 -1.04
CA VAL A 82 13.62 -1.74 -1.48
C VAL A 82 14.44 -0.47 -1.30
N ALA A 83 13.91 0.69 -1.72
CA ALA A 83 14.61 1.97 -1.57
C ALA A 83 14.78 2.38 -0.09
N ALA A 84 13.86 1.96 0.78
CA ALA A 84 13.92 2.22 2.22
C ALA A 84 14.79 1.20 3.00
N GLY A 85 15.26 0.13 2.36
CA GLY A 85 15.94 -0.97 3.05
C GLY A 85 15.03 -1.71 4.04
N ALA A 86 13.76 -1.90 3.69
CA ALA A 86 12.78 -2.59 4.52
C ALA A 86 13.10 -4.08 4.67
N GLY A 87 12.68 -4.66 5.80
CA GLY A 87 12.93 -6.06 6.11
C GLY A 87 12.01 -7.04 5.37
N PRO A 88 12.27 -8.36 5.49
CA PRO A 88 11.43 -9.39 4.88
C PRO A 88 9.99 -9.39 5.42
N ALA A 89 9.78 -8.94 6.67
CA ALA A 89 8.45 -8.83 7.26
C ALA A 89 7.59 -7.80 6.53
N PHE A 90 8.16 -6.69 6.06
CA PHE A 90 7.45 -5.72 5.21
C PHE A 90 7.02 -6.35 3.88
N PHE A 91 7.90 -7.09 3.20
CA PHE A 91 7.57 -7.68 1.90
C PHE A 91 6.48 -8.76 2.04
N ILE A 92 6.55 -9.59 3.08
CA ILE A 92 5.56 -10.65 3.29
C ILE A 92 4.24 -10.06 3.80
N GLY A 93 4.29 -9.22 4.83
CA GLY A 93 3.12 -8.64 5.48
C GLY A 93 2.43 -7.60 4.60
N SER A 94 3.15 -6.55 4.22
CA SER A 94 2.57 -5.41 3.51
C SER A 94 2.34 -5.72 2.04
N CYS A 95 3.37 -6.16 1.31
CA CYS A 95 3.22 -6.43 -0.12
C CYS A 95 2.43 -7.72 -0.38
N GLY A 96 2.75 -8.81 0.33
CA GLY A 96 2.03 -10.08 0.21
C GLY A 96 0.58 -9.97 0.69
N GLY A 97 0.36 -9.43 1.88
CA GLY A 97 -1.00 -9.21 2.41
C GLY A 97 -1.80 -8.19 1.60
N GLY A 98 -1.17 -7.11 1.15
CA GLY A 98 -1.79 -6.12 0.25
C GLY A 98 -2.26 -6.76 -1.06
N LEU A 99 -1.40 -7.58 -1.69
CA LEU A 99 -1.74 -8.29 -2.92
C LEU A 99 -2.93 -9.24 -2.74
N LEU A 100 -2.93 -10.02 -1.66
CA LEU A 100 -4.00 -10.96 -1.37
C LEU A 100 -5.34 -10.26 -1.11
N THR A 101 -5.34 -9.18 -0.33
CA THR A 101 -6.56 -8.42 -0.03
C THR A 101 -7.11 -7.73 -1.28
N LEU A 102 -6.26 -7.12 -2.10
CA LEU A 102 -6.66 -6.51 -3.37
C LEU A 102 -7.17 -7.55 -4.38
N ALA A 103 -6.48 -8.67 -4.53
CA ALA A 103 -6.93 -9.75 -5.41
C ALA A 103 -8.29 -10.31 -4.96
N ALA A 104 -8.46 -10.54 -3.66
CA ALA A 104 -9.74 -10.98 -3.10
C ALA A 104 -10.86 -9.96 -3.34
N MET A 105 -10.57 -8.66 -3.17
CA MET A 105 -11.52 -7.59 -3.46
C MET A 105 -11.93 -7.57 -4.94
N ILE A 106 -10.96 -7.54 -5.87
CA ILE A 106 -11.24 -7.49 -7.32
C ILE A 106 -12.03 -8.73 -7.77
N HIS A 107 -11.73 -9.89 -7.18
CA HIS A 107 -12.45 -11.11 -7.50
C HIS A 107 -13.89 -11.07 -6.98
N LYS A 108 -14.09 -10.72 -5.70
CA LYS A 108 -15.40 -10.76 -5.03
C LYS A 108 -16.30 -9.56 -5.34
N VAL A 109 -15.75 -8.43 -5.76
CA VAL A 109 -16.56 -7.23 -6.04
C VAL A 109 -17.51 -7.48 -7.21
N ASN A 110 -18.78 -7.20 -6.97
CA ASN A 110 -19.82 -7.25 -7.97
C ASN A 110 -20.18 -5.83 -8.41
N LEU A 111 -19.52 -5.37 -9.48
CA LEU A 111 -19.67 -4.02 -10.04
C LEU A 111 -21.09 -3.67 -10.50
N LYS A 112 -21.98 -4.67 -10.66
CA LYS A 112 -23.39 -4.44 -11.04
C LYS A 112 -24.27 -4.10 -9.84
N ASN A 113 -23.79 -4.28 -8.61
CA ASN A 113 -24.55 -4.06 -7.39
C ASN A 113 -23.91 -2.97 -6.54
N ALA A 114 -24.49 -1.78 -6.57
CA ALA A 114 -24.02 -0.61 -5.82
C ALA A 114 -23.85 -0.89 -4.31
N LYS A 115 -24.73 -1.70 -3.68
CA LYS A 115 -24.60 -2.04 -2.26
C LYS A 115 -23.35 -2.90 -1.98
N ASN A 116 -23.00 -3.79 -2.91
CA ASN A 116 -21.76 -4.57 -2.81
C ASN A 116 -20.54 -3.69 -3.08
N CYS A 117 -20.60 -2.76 -4.04
CA CYS A 117 -19.53 -1.79 -4.27
C CYS A 117 -19.29 -0.91 -3.04
N TRP A 118 -20.35 -0.41 -2.40
CA TRP A 118 -20.26 0.36 -1.15
C TRP A 118 -19.55 -0.41 -0.05
N TRP A 119 -19.97 -1.67 0.14
CA TRP A 119 -19.38 -2.53 1.18
C TRP A 119 -17.89 -2.75 0.93
N TRP A 120 -17.48 -3.02 -0.31
CA TRP A 120 -16.08 -3.20 -0.66
C TRP A 120 -15.28 -1.90 -0.66
N PHE A 121 -15.91 -0.76 -0.97
CA PHE A 121 -15.30 0.55 -0.87
C PHE A 121 -14.92 0.86 0.58
N GLN A 122 -15.88 0.73 1.51
CA GLN A 122 -15.64 1.00 2.92
C GLN A 122 -14.75 -0.07 3.55
N ASN A 123 -15.17 -1.35 3.51
CA ASN A 123 -14.45 -2.41 4.22
C ASN A 123 -13.15 -2.81 3.53
N GLY A 124 -13.09 -2.78 2.20
CA GLY A 124 -11.87 -3.09 1.47
C GLY A 124 -10.77 -2.06 1.72
N CYS A 125 -11.11 -0.79 1.95
CA CYS A 125 -10.15 0.24 2.32
C CYS A 125 -9.54 -0.06 3.69
N TRP A 126 -10.39 -0.34 4.70
CA TRP A 126 -9.94 -0.71 6.04
C TRP A 126 -9.13 -2.00 6.07
N ILE A 127 -9.54 -3.03 5.31
CA ILE A 127 -8.84 -4.32 5.27
C ILE A 127 -7.48 -4.15 4.60
N THR A 128 -7.41 -3.62 3.37
CA THR A 128 -6.14 -3.49 2.63
C THR A 128 -5.20 -2.50 3.31
N GLY A 129 -5.71 -1.34 3.72
CA GLY A 129 -4.92 -0.33 4.45
C GLY A 129 -4.45 -0.84 5.81
N GLY A 130 -5.30 -1.57 6.53
CA GLY A 130 -4.97 -2.20 7.81
C GLY A 130 -3.88 -3.26 7.68
N VAL A 131 -3.96 -4.13 6.67
CA VAL A 131 -2.94 -5.16 6.40
C VAL A 131 -1.60 -4.55 6.02
N ILE A 132 -1.59 -3.54 5.12
CA ILE A 132 -0.36 -2.85 4.73
C ILE A 132 0.27 -2.12 5.93
N SER A 133 -0.55 -1.44 6.72
CA SER A 133 -0.07 -0.70 7.90
C SER A 133 0.43 -1.64 9.00
N ALA A 134 -0.25 -2.76 9.24
CA ALA A 134 0.18 -3.77 10.19
C ALA A 134 1.49 -4.44 9.77
N GLY A 135 1.65 -4.79 8.49
CA GLY A 135 2.90 -5.33 7.96
C GLY A 135 4.07 -4.36 8.14
N LEU A 136 3.85 -3.07 7.88
CA LEU A 136 4.82 -2.00 8.13
C LEU A 136 5.18 -1.88 9.60
N ALA A 137 4.18 -1.90 10.49
CA ALA A 137 4.39 -1.81 11.93
C ALA A 137 5.17 -3.01 12.48
N VAL A 138 4.85 -4.22 12.02
CA VAL A 138 5.56 -5.45 12.40
C VAL A 138 7.02 -5.41 11.95
N ASP A 139 7.29 -4.98 10.72
CA ASP A 139 8.66 -4.83 10.22
C ASP A 139 9.45 -3.80 11.04
N TYR A 140 8.82 -2.66 11.35
CA TYR A 140 9.44 -1.63 12.18
C TYR A 140 9.77 -2.12 13.58
N LEU A 141 8.85 -2.83 14.23
CA LEU A 141 9.06 -3.38 15.57
C LEU A 141 10.16 -4.44 15.57
N SER A 142 10.14 -5.39 14.62
CA SER A 142 11.14 -6.45 14.52
C SER A 142 12.56 -5.88 14.37
N ARG A 143 12.71 -4.84 13.55
CA ARG A 143 14.00 -4.17 13.35
C ARG A 143 14.45 -3.37 14.57
N SER A 144 13.52 -2.75 15.28
CA SER A 144 13.85 -2.03 16.52
C SER A 144 14.40 -2.97 17.59
N GLU A 145 13.88 -4.20 17.67
CA GLU A 145 14.37 -5.23 18.60
C GLU A 145 15.74 -5.77 18.17
N GLU A 146 15.96 -5.99 16.86
CA GLU A 146 17.26 -6.40 16.33
C GLU A 146 18.34 -5.36 16.60
N GLN A 147 18.06 -4.08 16.35
CA GLN A 147 19.00 -3.00 16.57
C GLN A 147 19.35 -2.83 18.06
N ALA A 148 18.36 -2.94 18.95
CA ALA A 148 18.60 -2.94 20.40
C ALA A 148 19.45 -4.15 20.86
N ARG A 149 19.23 -5.32 20.26
CA ARG A 149 20.02 -6.53 20.56
C ARG A 149 21.47 -6.39 20.10
N GLU A 150 21.71 -5.83 18.92
CA GLU A 150 23.06 -5.60 18.38
C GLU A 150 23.84 -4.57 19.21
N GLU A 151 23.21 -3.48 19.63
CA GLU A 151 23.84 -2.49 20.52
C GLU A 151 24.30 -3.13 21.83
N VAL A 152 23.44 -3.94 22.47
CA VAL A 152 23.78 -4.66 23.71
C VAL A 152 24.93 -5.65 23.52
N LEU A 153 24.96 -6.38 22.40
CA LEU A 153 26.05 -7.30 22.08
C LEU A 153 27.38 -6.57 21.86
N SER A 154 27.37 -5.46 21.12
CA SER A 154 28.56 -4.65 20.87
C SER A 154 29.16 -4.04 22.14
N MET A 155 28.31 -3.64 23.09
CA MET A 155 28.74 -3.20 24.43
C MET A 155 29.35 -4.35 25.24
N SER A 156 28.80 -5.56 25.14
CA SER A 156 29.33 -6.73 25.83
C SER A 156 30.68 -7.18 25.27
N GLU A 157 30.88 -7.12 23.95
CA GLU A 157 32.18 -7.42 23.32
C GLU A 157 33.24 -6.38 23.72
N ASN A 158 32.93 -5.08 23.65
CA ASN A 158 33.88 -4.04 24.06
C ASN A 158 34.31 -4.17 25.53
N PHE A 159 33.40 -4.56 26.42
CA PHE A 159 33.72 -4.77 27.83
C PHE A 159 34.67 -5.97 28.07
N HIS A 160 34.67 -6.98 27.20
CA HIS A 160 35.60 -8.11 27.29
C HIS A 160 36.97 -7.85 26.68
N VAL A 161 37.11 -6.81 25.84
CA VAL A 161 38.39 -6.44 25.21
C VAL A 161 39.22 -5.50 26.10
N GLU A 162 38.59 -4.77 27.04
CA GLU A 162 39.28 -3.82 27.94
C GLU A 162 39.73 -4.42 29.31
N THR A 163 39.48 -5.71 29.58
CA THR A 163 39.93 -6.42 30.81
C THR A 163 40.98 -7.47 30.53
#